data_AF-A0A932PFM0-F1
#
_entry.id   AF-A0A932PFM0-F1
#
_cell.length_a   1.000
_cell.length_b   1.000
_cell.length_c   1.000
_cell.angle_alpha   90.00
_cell.angle_beta   90.00
_cell.angle_gamma   90.00
#
_symmetry.space_group_name_H-M   'P 1'
#
loop_
_entity.id
_entity.type
_entity.pdbx_description
1 polymer ?
#
loop_
_entity_poly.entity_id
_entity_poly.type
_entity_poly.pdbx_seq_one_letter_code
_entity_poly.pdbx_strand_id
1 'polypeptide(L)'
;QHSEQEVFGDRAGLAEPGRALLDTGCVQCHAVRGELLPGVTGIELSGIADRIQPQWFQEFLFNPADLKPGTRMPTFFPNGKSANPAVLGGSVDRQIAAMWTYLKEIDQHRLPDKIIQARSQNFELVPKNRPILLRTFMEQAGTQAIAVGFPQRVHIAFDAEGVRLAQAWRGRFLDAHGTWFDRFAPAAAPLGEDIVAFPTGVPLALLTDPEQPWPTPVGDEAGYRFSGYRLDQQGVPTFLYRFNHFDVADRIEPDERRGLKRRLLITNLDSGDRDGADLSFRAIVGKKPQRTQPGSFAAEDGLTATVKGPDGDGGALREIENTFEWIIPIVVDKEETIDVEYRW
;
A
#
# COMPACT_ATOMS: atom_id res chain seq x y z
N GLN A 1 18.63 3.48 -48.24
CA GLN A 1 18.53 3.67 -46.78
C GLN A 1 19.90 4.10 -46.33
N HIS A 2 20.04 5.29 -45.73
CA HIS A 2 21.33 5.77 -45.24
C HIS A 2 21.68 5.02 -43.95
N SER A 3 22.92 4.55 -43.87
CA SER A 3 23.49 3.91 -42.69
C SER A 3 23.61 4.89 -41.52
N GLU A 4 23.71 4.36 -40.29
CA GLU A 4 23.96 5.18 -39.09
C GLU A 4 25.22 6.03 -39.23
N GLN A 5 26.27 5.50 -39.88
CA GLN A 5 27.53 6.21 -40.10
C GLN A 5 27.37 7.37 -41.09
N GLU A 6 26.56 7.21 -42.13
CA GLU A 6 26.29 8.27 -43.12
C GLU A 6 25.45 9.41 -42.51
N VAL A 7 24.54 9.09 -41.59
CA VAL A 7 23.61 10.07 -40.99
C VAL A 7 24.23 10.77 -39.77
N PHE A 8 24.90 10.03 -38.89
CA PHE A 8 25.36 10.53 -37.59
C PHE A 8 26.88 10.70 -37.49
N GLY A 9 27.64 10.17 -38.45
CA GLY A 9 29.10 10.17 -38.40
C GLY A 9 29.64 9.34 -37.23
N ASP A 10 30.79 9.75 -36.68
CA ASP A 10 31.41 9.09 -35.53
C ASP A 10 30.58 9.26 -34.25
N ARG A 11 30.19 8.14 -33.65
CA ARG A 11 29.35 8.08 -32.45
C ARG A 11 30.11 7.74 -31.16
N ALA A 12 31.43 7.57 -31.25
CA ALA A 12 32.25 7.25 -30.08
C ALA A 12 32.07 8.30 -28.97
N GLY A 13 31.75 7.82 -27.75
CA GLY A 13 31.56 8.66 -26.57
C GLY A 13 30.29 9.51 -26.55
N LEU A 14 29.34 9.29 -27.46
CA LEU A 14 28.12 10.11 -27.54
C LEU A 14 26.97 9.65 -26.63
N ALA A 15 27.04 8.44 -26.05
CA ALA A 15 25.94 7.90 -25.25
C ALA A 15 25.63 8.75 -24.00
N GLU A 16 26.65 9.22 -23.27
CA GLU A 16 26.44 10.02 -22.06
C GLU A 16 25.86 11.43 -22.35
N PRO A 17 26.35 12.17 -23.35
CA PRO A 17 25.65 13.36 -23.86
C PRO A 17 24.20 13.08 -24.30
N GLY A 18 23.96 11.92 -24.93
CA GLY A 18 22.63 11.49 -25.33
C GLY A 18 21.69 11.29 -24.15
N ARG A 19 22.17 10.62 -23.10
CA ARG A 19 21.46 10.44 -21.82
C ARG A 19 21.00 11.77 -21.24
N ALA A 20 21.90 12.75 -21.21
CA ALA A 20 21.61 14.10 -20.71
C ALA A 20 20.56 14.84 -21.55
N LEU A 21 20.55 14.64 -22.88
CA LEU A 21 19.52 15.23 -23.75
C LEU A 21 18.16 14.59 -23.53
N LEU A 22 18.09 13.25 -23.38
CA LEU A 22 16.85 12.56 -23.06
C LEU A 22 16.28 13.03 -21.72
N ASP A 23 17.13 13.29 -20.73
CA ASP A 23 16.74 13.83 -19.43
C ASP A 23 16.01 15.18 -19.54
N THR A 24 16.43 16.04 -20.47
CA THR A 24 15.90 17.41 -20.57
C THR A 24 14.60 17.51 -21.36
N GLY A 25 14.33 16.63 -22.33
CA GLY A 25 13.13 16.75 -23.18
C GLY A 25 12.37 15.48 -23.55
N CYS A 26 12.97 14.28 -23.48
CA CYS A 26 12.29 13.06 -23.92
C CYS A 26 11.50 12.39 -22.80
N VAL A 27 12.12 12.23 -21.63
CA VAL A 27 11.54 11.44 -20.50
C VAL A 27 10.33 12.11 -19.85
N GLN A 28 10.07 13.38 -20.14
CA GLN A 28 8.85 14.08 -19.70
C GLN A 28 7.60 13.50 -20.35
N CYS A 29 7.73 12.95 -21.55
CA CYS A 29 6.61 12.43 -22.33
C CYS A 29 6.77 10.95 -22.68
N HIS A 30 7.97 10.37 -22.62
CA HIS A 30 8.22 9.01 -23.06
C HIS A 30 8.76 8.12 -21.94
N ALA A 31 8.32 6.86 -21.93
CA ALA A 31 8.92 5.83 -21.09
C ALA A 31 10.27 5.37 -21.68
N VAL A 32 11.16 4.94 -20.78
CA VAL A 32 12.47 4.39 -21.11
C VAL A 32 12.70 3.14 -20.26
N ARG A 33 12.90 1.99 -20.90
CA ARG A 33 13.12 0.68 -20.24
C ARG A 33 11.98 0.34 -19.26
N GLY A 34 10.75 0.71 -19.60
CA GLY A 34 9.57 0.52 -18.75
C GLY A 34 9.42 1.55 -17.62
N GLU A 35 10.37 2.47 -17.46
CA GLU A 35 10.36 3.50 -16.43
C GLU A 35 9.79 4.81 -17.01
N LEU A 36 8.93 5.50 -16.25
CA LEU A 36 8.31 6.75 -16.69
C LEU A 36 8.17 7.78 -15.57
N LEU A 37 8.17 9.06 -15.96
CA LEU A 37 7.76 10.15 -15.08
C LEU A 37 6.23 10.22 -14.96
N PRO A 38 5.68 10.80 -13.88
CA PRO A 38 4.24 11.06 -13.78
C PRO A 38 3.74 11.93 -14.95
N GLY A 39 2.63 11.53 -15.57
CA GLY A 39 2.02 12.27 -16.68
C GLY A 39 2.62 11.99 -18.06
N VAL A 40 3.52 11.02 -18.19
CA VAL A 40 4.02 10.50 -19.48
C VAL A 40 2.86 9.96 -20.33
N THR A 41 2.74 10.42 -21.58
CA THR A 41 1.66 10.03 -22.52
C THR A 41 2.16 9.50 -23.87
N GLY A 42 3.47 9.56 -24.10
CA GLY A 42 4.14 9.11 -25.32
C GLY A 42 4.45 7.62 -25.29
N ILE A 43 5.08 7.14 -26.36
CA ILE A 43 5.45 5.73 -26.51
C ILE A 43 6.71 5.38 -25.72
N GLU A 44 6.93 4.09 -25.51
CA GLU A 44 8.20 3.54 -25.02
C GLU A 44 9.32 3.75 -26.07
N LEU A 45 10.48 4.23 -25.61
CA LEU A 45 11.63 4.52 -26.47
C LEU A 45 12.65 3.38 -26.52
N SER A 46 12.64 2.44 -25.57
CA SER A 46 13.48 1.25 -25.65
C SER A 46 13.18 0.45 -26.92
N GLY A 47 14.24 0.10 -27.66
CA GLY A 47 14.14 -0.60 -28.93
C GLY A 47 13.67 0.25 -30.11
N ILE A 48 13.50 1.57 -29.95
CA ILE A 48 13.08 2.44 -31.06
C ILE A 48 14.13 2.46 -32.18
N ALA A 49 15.41 2.44 -31.82
CA ALA A 49 16.54 2.45 -32.76
C ALA A 49 16.67 1.15 -33.59
N ASP A 50 15.86 0.14 -33.31
CA ASP A 50 15.72 -1.08 -34.12
C ASP A 50 14.49 -1.04 -35.04
N ARG A 51 13.56 -0.10 -34.80
CA ARG A 51 12.27 -0.02 -35.48
C ARG A 51 12.17 1.14 -36.47
N ILE A 52 12.93 2.21 -36.26
CA ILE A 52 12.93 3.40 -37.13
C ILE A 52 14.25 3.55 -37.87
N GLN A 53 14.22 4.28 -38.98
CA GLN A 53 15.41 4.57 -39.77
C GLN A 53 16.19 5.76 -39.17
N PRO A 54 17.54 5.73 -39.17
CA PRO A 54 18.39 6.84 -38.70
C PRO A 54 18.00 8.21 -39.25
N GLN A 55 17.83 8.29 -40.57
CA GLN A 55 17.45 9.54 -41.24
C GLN A 55 16.07 10.03 -40.81
N TRP A 56 15.10 9.11 -40.68
CA TRP A 56 13.75 9.46 -40.21
C TRP A 56 13.80 10.03 -38.79
N PHE A 57 14.63 9.47 -37.91
CA PHE A 57 14.80 10.01 -36.55
C PHE A 57 15.34 11.44 -36.55
N GLN A 58 16.37 11.71 -37.37
CA GLN A 58 16.93 13.06 -37.51
C GLN A 58 15.86 14.05 -38.00
N GLU A 59 15.18 13.73 -39.10
CA GLU A 59 14.13 14.58 -39.68
C GLU A 59 12.96 14.79 -38.70
N PHE A 60 12.57 13.74 -37.98
CA PHE A 60 11.48 13.79 -37.00
C PHE A 60 11.79 14.70 -35.83
N LEU A 61 13.03 14.75 -35.33
CA LEU A 61 13.40 15.66 -34.24
C LEU A 61 13.43 17.14 -34.66
N PHE A 62 13.68 17.43 -35.94
CA PHE A 62 13.60 18.79 -36.47
C PHE A 62 12.16 19.27 -36.59
N ASN A 63 11.30 18.48 -37.24
CA ASN A 63 9.89 18.83 -37.40
C ASN A 63 8.95 17.61 -37.28
N PRO A 64 8.55 17.24 -36.04
CA PRO A 64 7.65 16.13 -35.82
C PRO A 64 6.29 16.30 -36.50
N ALA A 65 5.79 17.54 -36.58
CA ALA A 65 4.45 17.84 -37.09
C ALA A 65 4.33 17.65 -38.61
N ASP A 66 5.42 17.88 -39.36
CA ASP A 66 5.46 17.64 -40.80
C ASP A 66 5.42 16.14 -41.13
N LEU A 67 6.19 15.34 -40.38
CA LEU A 67 6.26 13.88 -40.59
C LEU A 67 5.07 13.13 -39.99
N LYS A 68 4.48 13.66 -38.92
CA LYS A 68 3.29 13.10 -38.25
C LYS A 68 2.31 14.22 -37.89
N PRO A 69 1.43 14.61 -38.83
CA PRO A 69 0.40 15.61 -38.58
C PRO A 69 -0.44 15.29 -37.33
N GLY A 70 -0.61 16.29 -36.47
CA GLY A 70 -1.37 16.15 -35.22
C GLY A 70 -0.61 15.49 -34.06
N THR A 71 0.70 15.24 -34.19
CA THR A 71 1.51 14.79 -33.06
C THR A 71 1.58 15.85 -31.95
N ARG A 72 1.55 15.40 -30.68
CA ARG A 72 1.78 16.26 -29.51
C ARG A 72 3.26 16.46 -29.20
N MET A 73 4.14 15.70 -29.87
CA MET A 73 5.58 15.83 -29.67
C MET A 73 6.05 17.19 -30.20
N PRO A 74 6.67 18.04 -29.35
CA PRO A 74 7.19 19.33 -29.78
C PRO A 74 8.47 19.15 -30.61
N THR A 75 8.82 20.17 -31.40
CA THR A 75 10.16 20.24 -32.00
C THR A 75 11.20 20.35 -30.89
N PHE A 76 12.22 19.48 -30.91
CA PHE A 76 13.29 19.50 -29.91
C PHE A 76 14.27 20.65 -30.17
N PHE A 77 14.36 21.11 -31.42
CA PHE A 77 15.23 22.20 -31.87
C PHE A 77 14.42 23.36 -32.45
N PRO A 78 13.68 24.14 -31.63
CA PRO A 78 12.97 25.32 -32.11
C PRO A 78 13.91 26.26 -32.88
N ASN A 79 13.48 26.68 -34.08
CA ASN A 79 14.27 27.52 -34.99
C ASN A 79 15.64 26.91 -35.37
N GLY A 80 15.78 25.58 -35.33
CA GLY A 80 17.02 24.87 -35.64
C GLY A 80 18.14 25.09 -34.61
N LYS A 81 17.81 25.48 -33.37
CA LYS A 81 18.79 25.75 -32.31
C LYS A 81 18.58 24.85 -31.11
N SER A 82 19.68 24.43 -30.48
CA SER A 82 19.65 23.66 -29.23
C SER A 82 19.29 24.54 -28.04
N ALA A 83 18.35 24.05 -27.22
CA ALA A 83 18.09 24.59 -25.88
C ALA A 83 19.13 24.15 -24.83
N ASN A 84 20.03 23.23 -25.19
CA ASN A 84 21.04 22.64 -24.32
C ASN A 84 22.47 22.93 -24.84
N PRO A 85 22.92 24.20 -24.92
CA PRO A 85 24.20 24.55 -25.53
C PRO A 85 25.41 24.01 -24.76
N ALA A 86 25.26 23.68 -23.48
CA ALA A 86 26.30 23.05 -22.68
C ALA A 86 26.64 21.62 -23.13
N VAL A 87 25.70 20.92 -23.80
CA VAL A 87 25.92 19.56 -24.31
C VAL A 87 26.48 19.65 -25.72
N LEU A 88 27.69 19.12 -25.95
CA LEU A 88 28.33 19.10 -27.27
C LEU A 88 28.41 20.48 -27.96
N GLY A 89 28.54 21.55 -27.17
CA GLY A 89 28.62 22.92 -27.68
C GLY A 89 27.36 23.42 -28.41
N GLY A 90 26.22 22.76 -28.21
CA GLY A 90 24.96 23.11 -28.89
C GLY A 90 24.88 22.67 -30.36
N SER A 91 25.81 21.85 -30.83
CA SER A 91 25.78 21.29 -32.19
C SER A 91 24.57 20.36 -32.34
N VAL A 92 23.57 20.81 -33.10
CA VAL A 92 22.31 20.08 -33.30
C VAL A 92 22.55 18.68 -33.87
N ASP A 93 23.36 18.57 -34.92
CA ASP A 93 23.66 17.26 -35.54
C ASP A 93 24.35 16.30 -34.57
N ARG A 94 25.31 16.80 -33.78
CA ARG A 94 26.00 15.98 -32.76
C ARG A 94 25.05 15.60 -31.61
N GLN A 95 24.11 16.46 -31.24
CA GLN A 95 23.11 16.16 -30.23
C GLN A 95 22.10 15.11 -30.71
N ILE A 96 21.66 15.17 -31.98
CA ILE A 96 20.82 14.14 -32.59
C ILE A 96 21.56 12.81 -32.63
N ALA A 97 22.80 12.79 -33.09
CA ALA A 97 23.65 11.61 -33.08
C ALA A 97 23.77 11.02 -31.66
N ALA A 98 23.93 11.88 -30.65
CA ALA A 98 24.03 11.45 -29.26
C ALA A 98 22.73 10.84 -28.72
N MET A 99 21.58 11.44 -29.00
CA MET A 99 20.28 10.88 -28.63
C MET A 99 20.07 9.50 -29.28
N TRP A 100 20.44 9.35 -30.57
CA TRP A 100 20.41 8.06 -31.25
C TRP A 100 21.33 7.03 -30.59
N THR A 101 22.59 7.39 -30.33
CA THR A 101 23.57 6.50 -29.69
C THR A 101 23.06 6.00 -28.34
N TYR A 102 22.55 6.91 -27.50
CA TYR A 102 22.00 6.51 -26.21
C TYR A 102 20.80 5.56 -26.34
N LEU A 103 19.88 5.82 -27.26
CA LEU A 103 18.72 4.95 -27.52
C LEU A 103 19.13 3.57 -28.05
N LYS A 104 20.20 3.49 -28.84
CA LYS A 104 20.76 2.24 -29.37
C LYS A 104 21.48 1.43 -28.30
N GLU A 105 22.12 2.11 -27.35
CA GLU A 105 22.95 1.52 -26.29
C GLU A 105 22.27 1.62 -24.91
N ILE A 106 20.95 1.73 -24.88
CA ILE A 106 20.18 2.15 -23.70
C ILE A 106 20.30 1.19 -22.52
N ASP A 107 20.49 -0.10 -22.79
CA ASP A 107 20.67 -1.14 -21.78
C ASP A 107 22.10 -1.17 -21.21
N GLN A 108 23.05 -0.54 -21.89
CA GLN A 108 24.46 -0.47 -21.49
C GLN A 108 24.77 0.79 -20.66
N HIS A 109 23.81 1.71 -20.57
CA HIS A 109 23.99 3.01 -19.92
C HIS A 109 23.00 3.23 -18.78
N ARG A 110 23.35 4.16 -17.90
CA ARG A 110 22.48 4.61 -16.80
C ARG A 110 21.21 5.26 -17.37
N LEU A 111 20.10 5.17 -16.64
CA LEU A 111 18.87 5.91 -16.97
C LEU A 111 19.09 7.43 -16.86
N PRO A 112 18.25 8.24 -17.52
CA PRO A 112 18.24 9.70 -17.33
C PRO A 112 18.01 10.05 -15.85
N ASP A 113 18.69 11.08 -15.36
CA ASP A 113 18.75 11.39 -13.92
C ASP A 113 17.37 11.71 -13.33
N LYS A 114 16.46 12.33 -14.07
CA LYS A 114 15.08 12.57 -13.65
C LYS A 114 14.28 11.29 -13.46
N ILE A 115 14.51 10.26 -14.29
CA ILE A 115 13.90 8.94 -14.07
C ILE A 115 14.46 8.33 -12.78
N ILE A 116 15.77 8.43 -12.55
CA ILE A 116 16.40 7.93 -11.33
C ILE A 116 15.90 8.69 -10.10
N GLN A 117 15.75 10.01 -10.20
CA GLN A 117 15.19 10.85 -9.15
C GLN A 117 13.71 10.52 -8.89
N ALA A 118 12.90 10.31 -9.93
CA ALA A 118 11.51 9.91 -9.80
C ALA A 118 11.37 8.51 -9.18
N ARG A 119 12.23 7.55 -9.57
CA ARG A 119 12.35 6.25 -8.90
C ARG A 119 12.75 6.39 -7.44
N SER A 120 13.64 7.33 -7.11
CA SER A 120 14.02 7.64 -5.73
C SER A 120 12.94 8.39 -4.95
N GLN A 121 11.92 8.93 -5.64
CA GLN A 121 10.80 9.67 -5.06
C GLN A 121 9.52 8.83 -4.88
N ASN A 122 9.62 7.48 -4.95
CA ASN A 122 8.72 6.43 -4.43
C ASN A 122 7.21 6.76 -4.27
N PHE A 123 6.34 5.87 -4.75
CA PHE A 123 4.90 5.84 -4.40
C PHE A 123 4.64 5.47 -2.92
N GLU A 124 5.61 5.74 -2.05
CA GLU A 124 5.46 5.67 -0.62
C GLU A 124 4.35 6.63 -0.20
N LEU A 125 3.28 6.05 0.32
CA LEU A 125 2.20 6.78 0.93
C LEU A 125 2.71 7.24 2.29
N VAL A 126 2.92 8.54 2.46
CA VAL A 126 3.36 9.12 3.74
C VAL A 126 2.17 9.85 4.39
N PRO A 127 1.55 9.30 5.45
CA PRO A 127 0.53 10.00 6.20
C PRO A 127 1.16 11.17 6.95
N LYS A 128 0.91 12.41 6.48
CA LYS A 128 1.49 13.62 7.11
C LYS A 128 0.54 14.24 8.14
N ASN A 129 -0.67 14.57 7.71
CA ASN A 129 -1.62 15.36 8.51
C ASN A 129 -2.94 14.63 8.78
N ARG A 130 -3.25 13.59 8.01
CA ARG A 130 -4.46 12.78 8.11
C ARG A 130 -4.16 11.33 7.77
N PRO A 131 -4.96 10.36 8.24
CA PRO A 131 -4.80 8.98 7.86
C PRO A 131 -4.94 8.78 6.34
N ILE A 132 -4.21 7.82 5.80
CA ILE A 132 -4.34 7.34 4.42
C ILE A 132 -4.91 5.93 4.46
N LEU A 133 -5.96 5.68 3.68
CA LEU A 133 -6.49 4.34 3.49
C LEU A 133 -6.08 3.81 2.12
N LEU A 134 -5.54 2.61 2.07
CA LEU A 134 -5.20 1.91 0.83
C LEU A 134 -5.88 0.53 0.83
N ARG A 135 -6.76 0.32 -0.16
CA ARG A 135 -7.26 -1.02 -0.52
C ARG A 135 -6.18 -1.73 -1.33
N THR A 136 -5.74 -2.89 -0.86
CA THR A 136 -4.66 -3.64 -1.50
C THR A 136 -4.72 -5.12 -1.11
N PHE A 137 -3.74 -5.90 -1.56
CA PHE A 137 -3.50 -7.27 -1.10
C PHE A 137 -2.33 -7.25 -0.12
N MET A 138 -2.46 -7.96 1.01
CA MET A 138 -1.38 -8.11 1.98
C MET A 138 -1.32 -9.55 2.45
N GLU A 139 -0.10 -10.08 2.66
CA GLU A 139 0.08 -11.47 3.10
C GLU A 139 -0.69 -11.79 4.39
N GLN A 140 -0.64 -10.89 5.38
CA GLN A 140 -1.28 -11.10 6.68
C GLN A 140 -2.79 -10.76 6.70
N ALA A 141 -3.27 -9.92 5.77
CA ALA A 141 -4.64 -9.39 5.77
C ALA A 141 -5.48 -9.80 4.54
N GLY A 142 -4.94 -10.66 3.67
CA GLY A 142 -5.63 -11.22 2.52
C GLY A 142 -5.79 -10.27 1.33
N THR A 143 -6.67 -10.66 0.41
CA THR A 143 -6.95 -9.93 -0.85
C THR A 143 -7.95 -8.79 -0.68
N GLN A 144 -8.58 -8.68 0.49
CA GLN A 144 -9.51 -7.61 0.81
C GLN A 144 -8.96 -6.64 1.86
N ALA A 145 -7.62 -6.55 1.95
CA ALA A 145 -6.95 -5.76 2.96
C ALA A 145 -7.26 -4.26 2.83
N ILE A 146 -7.43 -3.63 3.99
CA ILE A 146 -7.53 -2.18 4.16
C ILE A 146 -6.36 -1.76 5.04
N ALA A 147 -5.31 -1.24 4.41
CA ALA A 147 -4.21 -0.65 5.14
C ALA A 147 -4.58 0.79 5.56
N VAL A 148 -4.37 1.13 6.82
CA VAL A 148 -4.61 2.47 7.36
C VAL A 148 -3.29 3.02 7.92
N GLY A 149 -2.79 4.05 7.26
CA GLY A 149 -1.57 4.73 7.63
C GLY A 149 -1.87 6.00 8.42
N PHE A 150 -1.50 6.06 9.70
CA PHE A 150 -1.70 7.24 10.54
C PHE A 150 -0.47 8.17 10.61
N PRO A 151 -0.67 9.50 10.79
CA PRO A 151 0.42 10.47 11.00
C PRO A 151 1.37 10.15 12.16
N GLN A 152 0.88 9.45 13.18
CA GLN A 152 1.64 9.02 14.36
C GLN A 152 2.67 7.92 14.06
N ARG A 153 2.77 7.46 12.80
CA ARG A 153 3.68 6.39 12.36
C ARG A 153 3.42 5.06 13.07
N VAL A 154 2.17 4.80 13.39
CA VAL A 154 1.64 3.50 13.79
C VAL A 154 0.55 3.18 12.79
N HIS A 155 0.59 2.00 12.18
CA HIS A 155 -0.23 1.66 11.02
C HIS A 155 -0.91 0.33 11.26
N ILE A 156 -2.04 0.09 10.60
CA ILE A 156 -2.77 -1.17 10.69
C ILE A 156 -3.12 -1.71 9.31
N ALA A 157 -3.32 -3.02 9.23
CA ALA A 157 -4.01 -3.68 8.14
C ALA A 157 -5.25 -4.40 8.70
N PHE A 158 -6.41 -4.07 8.14
CA PHE A 158 -7.68 -4.72 8.45
C PHE A 158 -8.04 -5.69 7.32
N ASP A 159 -8.35 -6.92 7.69
CA ASP A 159 -8.86 -7.96 6.79
C ASP A 159 -10.37 -7.81 6.69
N ALA A 160 -10.86 -7.30 5.55
CA ALA A 160 -12.30 -7.05 5.36
C ALA A 160 -13.11 -8.32 5.02
N GLU A 161 -12.45 -9.40 4.64
CA GLU A 161 -13.09 -10.70 4.39
C GLU A 161 -13.29 -11.45 5.71
N GLY A 162 -12.22 -11.54 6.50
CA GLY A 162 -12.22 -12.14 7.83
C GLY A 162 -12.79 -11.23 8.93
N VAL A 163 -13.04 -9.95 8.63
CA VAL A 163 -13.54 -8.93 9.55
C VAL A 163 -12.70 -8.85 10.83
N ARG A 164 -11.39 -8.66 10.67
CA ARG A 164 -10.45 -8.64 11.79
C ARG A 164 -9.33 -7.62 11.60
N LEU A 165 -8.83 -7.11 12.72
CA LEU A 165 -7.50 -6.49 12.75
C LEU A 165 -6.47 -7.59 12.52
N ALA A 166 -5.68 -7.47 11.45
CA ALA A 166 -4.77 -8.53 11.01
C ALA A 166 -3.32 -8.25 11.39
N GLN A 167 -2.88 -7.00 11.25
CA GLN A 167 -1.48 -6.62 11.45
C GLN A 167 -1.38 -5.16 11.89
N ALA A 168 -0.34 -4.83 12.67
CA ALA A 168 0.07 -3.46 12.91
C ALA A 168 1.60 -3.31 12.81
N TRP A 169 2.08 -2.11 12.55
CA TRP A 169 3.52 -1.82 12.46
C TRP A 169 3.82 -0.34 12.71
N ARG A 170 5.11 0.00 12.84
CA ARG A 170 5.59 1.36 13.09
C ARG A 170 6.49 1.89 11.98
N GLY A 171 6.62 3.21 11.90
CA GLY A 171 7.57 3.88 11.01
C GLY A 171 6.96 4.26 9.67
N ARG A 172 7.42 3.62 8.58
CA ARG A 172 6.98 3.90 7.21
C ARG A 172 5.73 3.08 6.88
N PHE A 173 4.82 3.63 6.09
CA PHE A 173 3.52 3.01 5.84
C PHE A 173 3.60 1.95 4.73
N LEU A 174 3.31 2.29 3.48
CA LEU A 174 3.30 1.38 2.34
C LEU A 174 3.76 2.09 1.08
N ASP A 175 4.21 1.30 0.11
CA ASP A 175 4.43 1.73 -1.27
C ASP A 175 3.24 1.30 -2.14
N ALA A 176 2.65 2.23 -2.90
CA ALA A 176 1.50 1.98 -3.75
C ALA A 176 1.86 1.60 -5.20
N HIS A 177 3.15 1.55 -5.56
CA HIS A 177 3.62 1.27 -6.92
C HIS A 177 3.05 -0.06 -7.44
N GLY A 178 3.21 -1.13 -6.64
CA GLY A 178 2.74 -2.46 -6.99
C GLY A 178 1.23 -2.50 -7.22
N THR A 179 0.44 -1.87 -6.35
CA THR A 179 -1.02 -1.85 -6.44
C THR A 179 -1.54 -1.04 -7.64
N TRP A 180 -0.85 0.04 -8.03
CA TRP A 180 -1.37 0.99 -9.02
C TRP A 180 -0.90 0.74 -10.45
N PHE A 181 0.29 0.18 -10.63
CA PHE A 181 0.92 0.12 -11.95
C PHE A 181 1.28 -1.28 -12.42
N ASP A 182 1.25 -2.29 -11.53
CA ASP A 182 1.61 -3.65 -11.87
C ASP A 182 0.45 -4.62 -11.59
N ARG A 183 -0.03 -5.29 -12.65
CA ARG A 183 -1.14 -6.26 -12.54
C ARG A 183 -0.71 -7.60 -11.93
N PHE A 184 0.60 -7.80 -11.72
CA PHE A 184 1.19 -9.01 -11.13
C PHE A 184 2.11 -8.69 -9.94
N ALA A 185 1.99 -7.51 -9.34
CA ALA A 185 2.77 -7.18 -8.16
C ALA A 185 2.53 -8.16 -7.01
N PRO A 186 3.57 -8.50 -6.24
CA PRO A 186 3.40 -9.23 -4.99
C PRO A 186 2.52 -8.44 -4.02
N ALA A 187 1.94 -9.14 -3.06
CA ALA A 187 1.17 -8.52 -1.98
C ALA A 187 2.00 -7.42 -1.30
N ALA A 188 1.36 -6.28 -0.99
CA ALA A 188 2.01 -5.17 -0.33
C ALA A 188 2.52 -5.59 1.05
N ALA A 189 3.74 -5.19 1.36
CA ALA A 189 4.38 -5.42 2.65
C ALA A 189 4.62 -4.08 3.37
N PRO A 190 4.53 -4.04 4.71
CA PRO A 190 4.94 -2.88 5.50
C PRO A 190 6.34 -2.40 5.12
N LEU A 191 6.51 -1.09 4.90
CA LEU A 191 7.84 -0.47 4.71
C LEU A 191 8.54 -0.18 6.04
N GLY A 192 7.80 -0.28 7.13
CA GLY A 192 8.25 0.04 8.47
C GLY A 192 8.82 -1.15 9.23
N GLU A 193 8.89 -0.98 10.55
CA GLU A 193 9.51 -1.91 11.50
C GLU A 193 8.51 -2.22 12.62
N ASP A 194 8.93 -3.00 13.62
CA ASP A 194 8.09 -3.44 14.75
C ASP A 194 6.74 -3.99 14.28
N ILE A 195 6.78 -4.98 13.40
CA ILE A 195 5.58 -5.58 12.83
C ILE A 195 5.01 -6.60 13.82
N VAL A 196 3.72 -6.49 14.12
CA VAL A 196 2.99 -7.47 14.96
C VAL A 196 1.79 -8.00 14.21
N ALA A 197 1.57 -9.31 14.30
CA ALA A 197 0.38 -9.97 13.79
C ALA A 197 -0.66 -10.10 14.92
N PHE A 198 -1.93 -10.03 14.55
CA PHE A 198 -3.05 -10.28 15.47
C PHE A 198 -3.62 -11.68 15.23
N PRO A 199 -4.35 -12.25 16.22
CA PRO A 199 -4.96 -13.57 16.08
C PRO A 199 -5.72 -13.76 14.76
N THR A 200 -5.57 -14.92 14.15
CA THR A 200 -6.31 -15.31 12.95
C THR A 200 -7.73 -15.73 13.31
N GLY A 201 -8.69 -15.53 12.41
CA GLY A 201 -10.11 -15.84 12.64
C GLY A 201 -10.91 -14.66 13.20
N VAL A 202 -12.21 -14.88 13.40
CA VAL A 202 -13.16 -13.83 13.77
C VAL A 202 -12.93 -13.28 15.19
N PRO A 203 -13.21 -11.98 15.44
CA PRO A 203 -12.94 -11.35 16.74
C PRO A 203 -14.00 -11.66 17.80
N LEU A 204 -15.25 -11.93 17.39
CA LEU A 204 -16.38 -12.23 18.27
C LEU A 204 -16.99 -13.60 17.91
N ALA A 205 -17.50 -14.31 18.91
CA ALA A 205 -18.20 -15.57 18.71
C ALA A 205 -19.34 -15.72 19.71
N LEU A 206 -20.37 -16.47 19.32
CA LEU A 206 -21.36 -17.02 20.25
C LEU A 206 -20.83 -18.38 20.69
N LEU A 207 -20.52 -18.51 21.98
CA LEU A 207 -20.04 -19.77 22.57
C LEU A 207 -21.17 -20.31 23.45
N THR A 208 -21.58 -21.55 23.21
CA THR A 208 -22.60 -22.22 24.02
C THR A 208 -21.98 -23.10 25.12
N ASP A 209 -20.67 -23.34 25.04
CA ASP A 209 -19.89 -24.15 25.98
C ASP A 209 -18.53 -23.47 26.20
N PRO A 210 -18.08 -23.26 27.46
CA PRO A 210 -16.75 -22.75 27.78
C PRO A 210 -15.57 -23.51 27.14
N GLU A 211 -15.75 -24.80 26.84
CA GLU A 211 -14.73 -25.66 26.22
C GLU A 211 -14.85 -25.74 24.69
N GLN A 212 -15.84 -25.06 24.09
CA GLN A 212 -16.01 -25.02 22.64
C GLN A 212 -14.81 -24.36 21.96
N PRO A 213 -14.16 -25.02 20.97
CA PRO A 213 -13.10 -24.40 20.19
C PRO A 213 -13.56 -23.12 19.50
N TRP A 214 -12.64 -22.17 19.30
CA TRP A 214 -12.98 -20.95 18.59
C TRP A 214 -13.41 -21.25 17.14
N PRO A 215 -14.46 -20.61 16.60
CA PRO A 215 -14.91 -20.86 15.23
C PRO A 215 -13.80 -20.64 14.21
N THR A 216 -13.66 -21.58 13.28
CA THR A 216 -12.71 -21.51 12.16
C THR A 216 -13.25 -20.85 10.89
N PRO A 217 -14.56 -20.92 10.55
CA PRO A 217 -15.08 -20.19 9.41
C PRO A 217 -14.90 -18.67 9.58
N VAL A 218 -14.91 -17.95 8.46
CA VAL A 218 -14.86 -16.48 8.41
C VAL A 218 -15.92 -15.93 7.46
N GLY A 219 -16.12 -14.61 7.46
CA GLY A 219 -17.07 -13.95 6.55
C GLY A 219 -18.51 -14.47 6.71
N ASP A 220 -19.25 -14.57 5.59
CA ASP A 220 -20.67 -14.94 5.61
C ASP A 220 -20.91 -16.32 6.24
N GLU A 221 -19.98 -17.28 6.10
CA GLU A 221 -20.09 -18.62 6.72
C GLU A 221 -20.04 -18.55 8.26
N ALA A 222 -19.28 -17.61 8.80
CA ALA A 222 -19.24 -17.33 10.24
C ALA A 222 -20.36 -16.38 10.71
N GLY A 223 -21.30 -16.00 9.84
CA GLY A 223 -22.35 -15.03 10.15
C GLY A 223 -21.86 -13.57 10.16
N TYR A 224 -20.67 -13.30 9.62
CA TYR A 224 -20.10 -11.97 9.49
C TYR A 224 -20.39 -11.34 8.13
N ARG A 225 -20.73 -10.06 8.13
CA ARG A 225 -20.89 -9.26 6.92
C ARG A 225 -20.25 -7.90 7.07
N PHE A 226 -19.15 -7.70 6.36
CA PHE A 226 -18.51 -6.39 6.28
C PHE A 226 -19.42 -5.39 5.53
N SER A 227 -19.69 -4.26 6.16
CA SER A 227 -20.61 -3.22 5.65
C SER A 227 -19.89 -1.95 5.20
N GLY A 228 -18.55 -1.91 5.29
CA GLY A 228 -17.74 -0.76 4.89
C GLY A 228 -17.08 -0.07 6.08
N TYR A 229 -16.76 1.21 5.91
CA TYR A 229 -16.22 2.05 6.97
C TYR A 229 -16.73 3.48 6.83
N ARG A 230 -16.77 4.19 7.96
CA ARG A 230 -17.05 5.63 8.01
C ARG A 230 -15.81 6.37 8.49
N LEU A 231 -15.48 7.48 7.84
CA LEU A 231 -14.39 8.36 8.28
C LEU A 231 -14.96 9.48 9.15
N ASP A 232 -14.27 9.80 10.24
CA ASP A 232 -14.54 11.04 10.98
C ASP A 232 -13.93 12.27 10.30
N GLN A 233 -14.05 13.44 10.95
CA GLN A 233 -13.52 14.70 10.42
C GLN A 233 -11.99 14.70 10.27
N GLN A 234 -11.29 13.88 11.05
CA GLN A 234 -9.83 13.73 11.04
C GLN A 234 -9.37 12.64 10.05
N GLY A 235 -10.30 11.88 9.48
CA GLY A 235 -10.04 10.79 8.55
C GLY A 235 -9.77 9.43 9.21
N VAL A 236 -10.00 9.29 10.51
CA VAL A 236 -9.85 8.01 11.21
C VAL A 236 -11.05 7.11 10.86
N PRO A 237 -10.81 5.88 10.37
CA PRO A 237 -11.90 4.97 10.02
C PRO A 237 -12.52 4.31 11.25
N THR A 238 -13.83 4.13 11.18
CA THR A 238 -14.60 3.16 11.96
C THR A 238 -15.13 2.11 11.00
N PHE A 239 -14.65 0.87 11.14
CA PHE A 239 -15.11 -0.26 10.35
C PHE A 239 -16.48 -0.71 10.83
N LEU A 240 -17.37 -1.00 9.89
CA LEU A 240 -18.77 -1.35 10.18
C LEU A 240 -19.02 -2.74 9.64
N TYR A 241 -19.55 -3.61 10.49
CA TYR A 241 -19.92 -4.97 10.10
C TYR A 241 -21.07 -5.48 10.95
N ARG A 242 -21.76 -6.49 10.42
CA ARG A 242 -22.79 -7.23 11.13
C ARG A 242 -22.26 -8.60 11.49
N PHE A 243 -22.53 -9.05 12.71
CA PHE A 243 -22.33 -10.42 13.15
C PHE A 243 -23.68 -10.94 13.67
N ASN A 244 -24.31 -11.86 12.95
CA ASN A 244 -25.69 -12.29 13.23
C ASN A 244 -26.65 -11.09 13.37
N HIS A 245 -27.25 -10.90 14.55
CA HIS A 245 -28.15 -9.79 14.87
C HIS A 245 -27.45 -8.61 15.56
N PHE A 246 -26.11 -8.59 15.62
CA PHE A 246 -25.32 -7.50 16.17
C PHE A 246 -24.76 -6.61 15.08
N ASP A 247 -25.00 -5.30 15.20
CA ASP A 247 -24.20 -4.31 14.50
C ASP A 247 -22.96 -3.98 15.31
N VAL A 248 -21.81 -3.95 14.65
CA VAL A 248 -20.52 -3.65 15.27
C VAL A 248 -19.86 -2.49 14.54
N ALA A 249 -19.51 -1.46 15.31
CA ALA A 249 -18.64 -0.38 14.88
C ALA A 249 -17.28 -0.51 15.58
N ASP A 250 -16.25 -0.84 14.80
CA ASP A 250 -14.90 -1.13 15.25
C ASP A 250 -13.95 0.00 14.84
N ARG A 251 -13.54 0.80 15.83
CA ARG A 251 -12.62 1.91 15.64
C ARG A 251 -11.26 1.54 16.19
N ILE A 252 -10.22 1.63 15.36
CA ILE A 252 -8.84 1.33 15.74
C ILE A 252 -7.99 2.55 15.38
N GLU A 253 -7.26 3.08 16.35
CA GLU A 253 -6.40 4.25 16.16
C GLU A 253 -5.14 4.20 17.05
N PRO A 254 -4.05 4.88 16.67
CA PRO A 254 -2.86 4.98 17.51
C PRO A 254 -3.15 5.74 18.80
N ASP A 255 -2.43 5.39 19.85
CA ASP A 255 -2.39 6.19 21.08
C ASP A 255 -1.05 6.92 21.28
N GLU A 256 -0.98 7.70 22.35
CA GLU A 256 0.16 8.53 22.72
C GLU A 256 1.45 7.73 22.98
N ARG A 257 1.33 6.43 23.30
CA ARG A 257 2.47 5.55 23.61
C ARG A 257 2.93 4.76 22.39
N ARG A 258 2.46 5.12 21.18
CA ARG A 258 2.73 4.40 19.93
C ARG A 258 2.25 2.94 19.95
N GLY A 259 1.21 2.66 20.73
CA GLY A 259 0.40 1.45 20.61
C GLY A 259 -0.91 1.72 19.86
N LEU A 260 -1.88 0.84 20.02
CA LEU A 260 -3.23 1.02 19.46
C LEU A 260 -4.27 1.08 20.57
N LYS A 261 -5.30 1.89 20.36
CA LYS A 261 -6.58 1.82 21.03
C LYS A 261 -7.62 1.30 20.03
N ARG A 262 -8.35 0.26 20.43
CA ARG A 262 -9.49 -0.31 19.71
C ARG A 262 -10.76 -0.13 20.53
N ARG A 263 -11.84 0.31 19.90
CA ARG A 263 -13.16 0.42 20.51
C ARG A 263 -14.17 -0.31 19.64
N LEU A 264 -14.82 -1.31 20.21
CA LEU A 264 -15.93 -2.04 19.60
C LEU A 264 -17.22 -1.53 20.25
N LEU A 265 -18.07 -0.86 19.49
CA LEU A 265 -19.45 -0.57 19.87
C LEU A 265 -20.34 -1.64 19.26
N ILE A 266 -21.04 -2.39 20.10
CA ILE A 266 -21.86 -3.54 19.71
C ILE A 266 -23.31 -3.22 20.03
N THR A 267 -24.17 -3.20 19.03
CA THR A 267 -25.60 -2.93 19.18
C THR A 267 -26.38 -4.19 18.87
N ASN A 268 -27.20 -4.64 19.82
CA ASN A 268 -28.13 -5.75 19.63
C ASN A 268 -29.38 -5.25 18.89
N LEU A 269 -29.70 -5.87 17.76
CA LEU A 269 -30.86 -5.51 16.93
C LEU A 269 -32.10 -6.35 17.21
N ASP A 270 -31.97 -7.42 18.00
CA ASP A 270 -33.12 -8.22 18.42
C ASP A 270 -33.96 -7.39 19.42
N SER A 271 -35.25 -7.26 19.13
CA SER A 271 -36.20 -6.43 19.91
C SER A 271 -37.06 -7.24 20.89
N GLY A 272 -36.78 -8.53 21.06
CA GLY A 272 -37.49 -9.40 21.99
C GLY A 272 -36.78 -9.52 23.33
N ASP A 273 -37.54 -9.78 24.40
CA ASP A 273 -37.04 -10.25 25.70
C ASP A 273 -36.27 -11.57 25.49
N ARG A 274 -34.99 -11.46 25.19
CA ARG A 274 -34.01 -12.51 25.40
C ARG A 274 -33.11 -11.99 26.50
N ASP A 275 -32.95 -12.78 27.57
CA ASP A 275 -31.82 -12.60 28.48
C ASP A 275 -30.57 -12.36 27.61
N GLY A 276 -29.85 -11.27 27.87
CA GLY A 276 -28.83 -10.72 26.97
C GLY A 276 -27.96 -11.82 26.35
N ALA A 277 -27.70 -11.72 25.05
CA ALA A 277 -26.98 -12.76 24.35
C ALA A 277 -25.51 -12.82 24.80
N ASP A 278 -25.04 -14.02 25.16
CA ASP A 278 -23.67 -14.30 25.58
C ASP A 278 -22.72 -14.24 24.37
N LEU A 279 -22.18 -13.06 24.13
CA LEU A 279 -21.15 -12.83 23.13
C LEU A 279 -19.77 -13.00 23.79
N SER A 280 -18.80 -13.52 23.05
CA SER A 280 -17.43 -13.65 23.52
C SER A 280 -16.49 -12.90 22.60
N PHE A 281 -15.54 -12.15 23.16
CA PHE A 281 -14.44 -11.51 22.44
C PHE A 281 -13.13 -12.21 22.74
N ARG A 282 -12.38 -12.58 21.69
CA ARG A 282 -11.06 -13.19 21.83
C ARG A 282 -9.98 -12.12 21.79
N ALA A 283 -9.46 -11.78 22.96
CA ALA A 283 -8.54 -10.66 23.13
C ALA A 283 -7.09 -10.99 22.77
N ILE A 284 -6.62 -12.19 23.12
CA ILE A 284 -5.27 -12.67 22.81
C ILE A 284 -5.25 -14.19 22.62
N VAL A 285 -4.32 -14.67 21.79
CA VAL A 285 -4.07 -16.10 21.54
C VAL A 285 -2.57 -16.33 21.58
N GLY A 286 -2.12 -17.44 22.18
CA GLY A 286 -0.71 -17.80 22.20
C GLY A 286 -0.43 -19.10 22.93
N LYS A 287 0.82 -19.57 22.95
CA LYS A 287 1.19 -20.83 23.62
C LYS A 287 1.21 -20.73 25.14
N LYS A 288 1.69 -19.61 25.70
CA LYS A 288 1.67 -19.33 27.15
C LYS A 288 1.53 -17.83 27.45
N PRO A 289 0.37 -17.21 27.15
CA PRO A 289 0.15 -15.81 27.48
C PRO A 289 0.31 -15.57 28.99
N GLN A 290 1.02 -14.50 29.35
CA GLN A 290 1.30 -14.16 30.74
C GLN A 290 0.47 -12.95 31.16
N ARG A 291 -0.20 -13.04 32.32
CA ARG A 291 -0.90 -11.89 32.90
C ARG A 291 0.13 -10.85 33.33
N THR A 292 0.08 -9.64 32.78
CA THR A 292 1.02 -8.56 33.10
C THR A 292 0.49 -7.67 34.22
N GLN A 293 -0.84 -7.49 34.27
CA GLN A 293 -1.57 -6.73 35.27
C GLN A 293 -3.08 -7.10 35.20
N PRO A 294 -3.92 -6.61 36.12
CA PRO A 294 -5.38 -6.72 35.99
C PRO A 294 -5.88 -6.31 34.60
N GLY A 295 -6.76 -7.14 34.02
CA GLY A 295 -7.27 -6.97 32.65
C GLY A 295 -6.23 -6.97 31.53
N SER A 296 -5.05 -7.57 31.70
CA SER A 296 -4.00 -7.56 30.65
C SER A 296 -3.19 -8.85 30.54
N PHE A 297 -3.00 -9.32 29.31
CA PHE A 297 -2.17 -10.47 28.97
C PHE A 297 -1.19 -10.14 27.84
N ALA A 298 0.02 -10.68 27.95
CA ALA A 298 1.06 -10.63 26.94
C ALA A 298 1.29 -12.01 26.32
N ALA A 299 1.27 -12.10 24.99
CA ALA A 299 1.67 -13.28 24.23
C ALA A 299 3.20 -13.39 24.14
N GLU A 300 3.68 -14.56 23.72
CA GLU A 300 5.13 -14.85 23.61
C GLU A 300 5.84 -14.00 22.54
N ASP A 301 5.10 -13.49 21.57
CA ASP A 301 5.58 -12.61 20.51
C ASP A 301 5.70 -11.13 20.93
N GLY A 302 5.37 -10.81 22.19
CA GLY A 302 5.43 -9.47 22.76
C GLY A 302 4.12 -8.68 22.66
N LEU A 303 3.13 -9.16 21.90
CA LEU A 303 1.83 -8.50 21.84
C LEU A 303 1.16 -8.55 23.22
N THR A 304 0.82 -7.40 23.76
CA THR A 304 0.07 -7.26 25.01
C THR A 304 -1.28 -6.63 24.70
N ALA A 305 -2.36 -7.28 25.15
CA ALA A 305 -3.72 -6.77 25.07
C ALA A 305 -4.21 -6.40 26.48
N THR A 306 -4.79 -5.22 26.63
CA THR A 306 -5.44 -4.77 27.86
C THR A 306 -6.88 -4.43 27.56
N VAL A 307 -7.83 -5.15 28.16
CA VAL A 307 -9.27 -4.96 27.91
C VAL A 307 -9.87 -4.18 29.07
N LYS A 308 -10.65 -3.15 28.75
CA LYS A 308 -11.43 -2.32 29.68
C LYS A 308 -12.91 -2.50 29.34
N GLY A 309 -13.72 -2.90 30.33
CA GLY A 309 -15.14 -3.18 30.14
C GLY A 309 -15.87 -3.43 31.48
N PRO A 310 -17.20 -3.65 31.44
CA PRO A 310 -18.08 -3.65 32.62
C PRO A 310 -17.68 -4.67 33.71
N ASP A 311 -17.10 -5.80 33.32
CA ASP A 311 -16.55 -6.79 34.24
C ASP A 311 -15.03 -6.63 34.34
N GLY A 312 -14.58 -5.62 35.10
CA GLY A 312 -13.22 -5.07 35.18
C GLY A 312 -12.05 -5.98 35.59
N ASP A 313 -12.19 -7.30 35.48
CA ASP A 313 -11.15 -8.33 35.53
C ASP A 313 -11.57 -9.63 34.81
N GLY A 314 -12.72 -9.60 34.14
CA GLY A 314 -13.46 -10.72 33.59
C GLY A 314 -12.90 -11.18 32.27
N GLY A 315 -12.51 -12.44 32.25
CA GLY A 315 -12.12 -13.16 31.06
C GLY A 315 -11.43 -14.46 31.43
N ALA A 316 -11.81 -15.55 30.79
CA ALA A 316 -11.22 -16.84 31.03
C ALA A 316 -10.02 -17.03 30.10
N LEU A 317 -8.85 -17.29 30.68
CA LEU A 317 -7.75 -17.87 29.92
C LEU A 317 -7.99 -19.38 29.88
N ARG A 318 -8.29 -19.92 28.71
CA ARG A 318 -8.56 -21.35 28.51
C ARG A 318 -7.54 -21.95 27.54
N GLU A 319 -7.31 -23.25 27.67
CA GLU A 319 -6.42 -24.01 26.79
C GLU A 319 -7.25 -24.92 25.88
N ILE A 320 -7.10 -24.75 24.56
CA ILE A 320 -7.73 -25.56 23.54
C ILE A 320 -6.63 -26.06 22.60
N GLU A 321 -6.49 -27.37 22.44
CA GLU A 321 -5.53 -27.99 21.50
C GLU A 321 -4.09 -27.43 21.62
N ASN A 322 -3.59 -27.28 22.85
CA ASN A 322 -2.26 -26.72 23.21
C ASN A 322 -2.07 -25.23 22.86
N THR A 323 -3.15 -24.49 22.63
CA THR A 323 -3.14 -23.04 22.46
C THR A 323 -4.00 -22.39 23.54
N PHE A 324 -3.52 -21.32 24.13
CA PHE A 324 -4.27 -20.56 25.11
C PHE A 324 -4.98 -19.39 24.44
N GLU A 325 -6.24 -19.19 24.78
CA GLU A 325 -7.07 -18.09 24.33
C GLU A 325 -7.61 -17.34 25.55
N TRP A 326 -7.48 -16.01 25.56
CA TRP A 326 -8.12 -15.18 26.56
C TRP A 326 -9.45 -14.66 26.00
N ILE A 327 -10.54 -15.15 26.59
CA ILE A 327 -11.90 -14.86 26.14
C ILE A 327 -12.58 -13.95 27.14
N ILE A 328 -13.16 -12.86 26.64
CA ILE A 328 -13.92 -11.89 27.40
C ILE A 328 -15.41 -12.13 27.13
N PRO A 329 -16.21 -12.59 28.09
CA PRO A 329 -17.66 -12.67 27.94
C PRO A 329 -18.25 -11.25 27.94
N ILE A 330 -19.29 -11.05 27.13
CA ILE A 330 -19.97 -9.78 26.91
C ILE A 330 -21.46 -10.06 26.86
N VAL A 331 -22.22 -9.36 27.68
CA VAL A 331 -23.67 -9.35 27.63
C VAL A 331 -24.11 -8.07 26.92
N VAL A 332 -24.92 -8.20 25.87
CA VAL A 332 -25.38 -7.05 25.09
C VAL A 332 -26.90 -6.97 25.10
N ASP A 333 -27.46 -6.25 26.07
CA ASP A 333 -28.91 -6.03 26.17
C ASP A 333 -29.42 -5.15 25.03
N LYS A 334 -28.78 -4.00 24.82
CA LYS A 334 -29.09 -3.07 23.73
C LYS A 334 -27.84 -2.59 23.03
N GLU A 335 -26.89 -2.08 23.79
CA GLU A 335 -25.63 -1.56 23.28
C GLU A 335 -24.55 -1.75 24.35
N GLU A 336 -23.38 -2.22 23.96
CA GLU A 336 -22.24 -2.44 24.85
C GLU A 336 -20.94 -1.99 24.17
N THR A 337 -19.95 -1.55 24.97
CA THR A 337 -18.68 -1.06 24.46
C THR A 337 -17.50 -1.81 25.07
N ILE A 338 -16.60 -2.27 24.20
CA ILE A 338 -15.33 -2.88 24.61
C ILE A 338 -14.20 -1.96 24.17
N ASP A 339 -13.40 -1.51 25.13
CA ASP A 339 -12.18 -0.76 24.87
C ASP A 339 -10.97 -1.69 25.07
N VAL A 340 -10.08 -1.75 24.08
CA VAL A 340 -8.87 -2.57 24.12
C VAL A 340 -7.66 -1.71 23.80
N GLU A 341 -6.59 -1.86 24.58
CA GLU A 341 -5.28 -1.28 24.29
C GLU A 341 -4.29 -2.37 23.89
N TYR A 342 -3.56 -2.16 22.80
CA TYR A 342 -2.52 -3.06 22.32
C TYR A 342 -1.13 -2.43 22.41
N ARG A 343 -0.15 -3.20 22.89
CA ARG A 343 1.29 -2.84 22.96
C ARG A 343 2.11 -3.97 22.37
N TRP A 344 3.23 -3.66 21.74
CA TRP A 344 4.19 -4.62 21.21
C TRP A 344 5.53 -3.94 20.97
#